data_AF-A0A836WLM8-F1
#
_entry.id   AF-A0A836WLM8-F1
#
_cell.length_a   1.000
_cell.length_b   1.000
_cell.length_c   1.000
_cell.angle_alpha   90.00
_cell.angle_beta   90.00
_cell.angle_gamma   90.00
#
_symmetry.space_group_name_H-M   'P 1'
#
loop_
_entity.id
_entity.type
_entity.pdbx_description
1 polymer ?
#
loop_
_entity_poly.entity_id
_entity_poly.type
_entity_poly.pdbx_seq_one_letter_code
_entity_poly.pdbx_strand_id
1 'polypeptide(L)'
;MIPILIIFVLQNEIRLINLLNGLELDSHQRALISELAQTAEDLRDEFESEKEGLESELEPLLEELKRYLLHRKMIPGRLTKSIHKTTEKILHLKVAYERRLDSLTKKVKLLLTPEQYYALERYRPCLIPPPDEARIGQSERPIRIYDLLNRVRSMDSWRYQRVKNKIVSRVVERMMLHKPRWVQIDKDQLQQEMGDLLDEVRGLGDVDFAVKRDGFVDQIKGFLPQPDIKSDHKIVKFLLAPEIVGLLKREYQY
;
A
#
# COMPACT_ATOMS: atom_id res chain seq x y z
N MET A 1 26.82 8.14 13.47
CA MET A 1 25.80 7.92 12.43
C MET A 1 25.17 6.56 12.67
N ILE A 2 24.11 6.53 13.48
CA ILE A 2 23.30 5.32 13.66
C ILE A 2 22.39 5.29 12.43
N PRO A 3 22.58 4.33 11.51
CA PRO A 3 22.27 4.54 10.11
C PRO A 3 20.77 4.43 9.88
N ILE A 4 20.27 5.24 8.95
CA ILE A 4 18.87 5.34 8.50
C ILE A 4 18.18 3.97 8.33
N LEU A 5 18.95 2.94 7.99
CA LEU A 5 18.49 1.55 7.89
C LEU A 5 17.80 1.03 9.17
N ILE A 6 18.34 1.33 10.36
CA ILE A 6 17.78 0.87 11.65
C ILE A 6 16.41 1.51 11.89
N ILE A 7 16.26 2.79 11.56
CA ILE A 7 14.99 3.50 11.72
C ILE A 7 13.91 2.89 10.81
N PHE A 8 14.27 2.55 9.57
CA PHE A 8 13.32 1.91 8.65
C PHE A 8 12.89 0.51 9.09
N VAL A 9 13.83 -0.31 9.59
CA VAL A 9 13.53 -1.65 10.10
C VAL A 9 12.57 -1.57 11.29
N LEU A 10 12.89 -0.72 12.29
CA LEU A 10 12.03 -0.54 13.47
C LEU A 10 10.65 0.02 13.11
N GLN A 11 10.57 0.96 12.17
CA GLN A 11 9.29 1.48 11.69
C GLN A 11 8.44 0.41 11.02
N ASN A 12 9.06 -0.53 10.29
CA ASN A 12 8.35 -1.64 9.68
C ASN A 12 7.88 -2.65 10.73
N GLU A 13 8.73 -2.97 11.71
CA GLU A 13 8.40 -3.86 12.83
C GLU A 13 7.20 -3.32 13.63
N ILE A 14 7.18 -2.02 13.97
CA ILE A 14 6.05 -1.38 14.63
C ILE A 14 4.75 -1.50 13.82
N ARG A 15 4.83 -1.30 12.50
CA ARG A 15 3.65 -1.45 11.62
C ARG A 15 3.13 -2.88 11.64
N LEU A 16 4.02 -3.87 11.55
CA LEU A 16 3.66 -5.29 11.63
C LEU A 16 3.02 -5.63 12.97
N ILE A 17 3.58 -5.16 14.09
CA ILE A 17 2.99 -5.32 15.42
C ILE A 17 1.58 -4.73 15.47
N ASN A 18 1.38 -3.52 14.96
CA ASN A 18 0.05 -2.89 14.91
C ASN A 18 -0.94 -3.71 14.08
N LEU A 19 -0.50 -4.32 12.97
CA LEU A 19 -1.34 -5.22 12.19
C LEU A 19 -1.68 -6.49 12.97
N LEU A 20 -0.69 -7.14 13.58
CA LEU A 20 -0.88 -8.37 14.35
C LEU A 20 -1.85 -8.17 15.51
N ASN A 21 -1.70 -7.08 16.25
CA ASN A 21 -2.63 -6.69 17.31
C ASN A 21 -4.04 -6.47 16.77
N GLY A 22 -4.16 -5.83 15.61
CA GLY A 22 -5.43 -5.59 14.94
C GLY A 22 -5.99 -6.79 14.16
N LEU A 23 -5.32 -7.94 14.12
CA LEU A 23 -5.86 -9.17 13.54
C LEU A 23 -6.28 -10.18 14.60
N GLU A 24 -5.80 -10.02 15.84
CA GLU A 24 -6.11 -10.90 16.97
C GLU A 24 -5.97 -12.39 16.61
N LEU A 25 -4.87 -12.75 15.94
CA LEU A 25 -4.63 -14.11 15.47
C LEU A 25 -4.54 -15.08 16.64
N ASP A 26 -5.23 -16.22 16.55
CA ASP A 26 -5.11 -17.30 17.53
C ASP A 26 -3.75 -18.03 17.42
N SER A 27 -3.43 -18.87 18.40
CA SER A 27 -2.14 -19.57 18.46
C SER A 27 -1.90 -20.51 17.27
N HIS A 28 -2.96 -21.11 16.74
CA HIS A 28 -2.90 -22.00 15.59
C HIS A 28 -2.68 -21.20 14.28
N GLN A 29 -3.42 -20.10 14.09
CA GLN A 29 -3.23 -19.16 12.98
C GLN A 29 -1.80 -18.61 12.98
N ARG A 30 -1.27 -18.21 14.14
CA ARG A 30 0.10 -17.69 14.27
C ARG A 30 1.15 -18.71 13.86
N ALA A 31 1.03 -19.95 14.33
CA ALA A 31 1.95 -21.02 13.99
C ALA A 31 1.96 -21.27 12.47
N LEU A 32 0.79 -21.43 11.86
CA LEU A 32 0.67 -21.70 10.42
C LEU A 32 1.12 -20.51 9.57
N ILE A 33 0.79 -19.27 9.94
CA ILE A 33 1.26 -18.08 9.22
C ILE A 33 2.79 -17.97 9.35
N SER A 34 3.37 -18.29 10.50
CA SER A 34 4.82 -18.30 10.66
C SER A 34 5.50 -19.34 9.77
N GLU A 35 4.94 -20.54 9.62
CA GLU A 35 5.46 -21.58 8.71
C GLU A 35 5.36 -21.15 7.24
N LEU A 36 4.23 -20.55 6.85
CA LEU A 36 4.03 -20.03 5.50
C LEU A 36 4.96 -18.86 5.20
N ALA A 37 5.20 -17.97 6.16
CA ALA A 37 6.14 -16.87 6.03
C ALA A 37 7.58 -17.37 5.87
N GLN A 38 7.99 -18.39 6.64
CA GLN A 38 9.30 -19.04 6.46
C GLN A 38 9.42 -19.66 5.07
N THR A 39 8.40 -20.39 4.62
CA THR A 39 8.38 -20.96 3.27
C THR A 39 8.49 -19.87 2.18
N ALA A 40 7.90 -18.70 2.41
CA ALA A 40 7.98 -17.56 1.49
C ALA A 40 9.34 -16.85 1.53
N GLU A 41 10.06 -16.91 2.65
CA GLU A 41 11.45 -16.47 2.78
C GLU A 41 12.37 -17.41 1.99
N ASP A 42 12.30 -18.73 2.23
CA ASP A 42 13.09 -19.72 1.51
C ASP A 42 12.86 -19.63 -0.01
N LEU A 43 11.61 -19.43 -0.43
CA LEU A 43 11.24 -19.22 -1.83
C LEU A 43 11.86 -17.95 -2.44
N ARG A 44 12.02 -16.88 -1.65
CA ARG A 44 12.68 -15.64 -2.10
C ARG A 44 14.17 -15.85 -2.25
N ASP A 45 14.80 -16.53 -1.30
CA ASP A 45 16.23 -16.80 -1.35
C ASP A 45 16.59 -17.71 -2.53
N GLU A 46 15.78 -18.75 -2.80
CA GLU A 46 15.87 -19.60 -3.99
C GLU A 46 15.77 -18.76 -5.28
N PHE A 47 14.76 -17.90 -5.37
CA PHE A 47 14.54 -17.03 -6.53
C PHE A 47 15.67 -16.03 -6.76
N GLU A 48 16.11 -15.31 -5.73
CA GLU A 48 17.18 -14.30 -5.88
C GLU A 48 18.51 -14.96 -6.22
N SER A 49 18.83 -16.13 -5.64
CA SER A 49 20.03 -16.89 -5.99
C SER A 49 20.05 -17.34 -7.45
N GLU A 50 18.96 -17.94 -7.95
CA GLU A 50 18.85 -18.35 -9.35
C GLU A 50 18.87 -17.15 -10.30
N LYS A 51 18.19 -16.06 -9.94
CA LYS A 51 18.15 -14.83 -10.71
C LYS A 51 19.52 -14.18 -10.81
N GLU A 52 20.27 -14.10 -9.72
CA GLU A 52 21.64 -13.56 -9.70
C GLU A 52 22.56 -14.35 -10.64
N GLY A 53 22.42 -15.68 -10.68
CA GLY A 53 23.13 -16.53 -11.64
C GLY A 53 22.79 -16.19 -13.10
N LEU A 54 21.51 -16.02 -13.42
CA LEU A 54 21.06 -15.66 -14.77
C LEU A 54 21.44 -14.22 -15.16
N GLU A 55 21.41 -13.28 -14.21
CA GLU A 55 21.85 -11.89 -14.43
C GLU A 55 23.36 -11.84 -14.69
N SER A 56 24.15 -12.64 -13.96
CA SER A 56 25.58 -12.80 -14.19
C SER A 56 25.90 -13.41 -15.56
N GLU A 57 25.04 -14.30 -16.08
CA GLU A 57 25.14 -14.81 -17.47
C GLU A 57 24.76 -13.73 -18.50
N LEU A 58 23.78 -12.87 -18.18
CA LEU A 58 23.21 -11.89 -19.11
C LEU A 58 24.10 -10.64 -19.26
N GLU A 59 24.70 -10.15 -18.18
CA GLU A 59 25.55 -8.96 -18.16
C GLU A 59 26.63 -8.95 -19.26
N PRO A 60 27.50 -9.98 -19.41
CA PRO A 60 28.53 -9.98 -20.44
C PRO A 60 27.94 -10.01 -21.86
N LEU A 61 26.75 -10.60 -22.06
CA LEU A 61 26.06 -10.60 -23.35
C LEU A 61 25.54 -9.21 -23.71
N LEU A 62 25.00 -8.49 -22.72
CA LEU A 62 24.55 -7.11 -22.91
C LEU A 62 25.73 -6.17 -23.18
N GLU A 63 26.87 -6.37 -22.50
CA GLU A 63 28.08 -5.58 -22.75
C GLU A 63 28.71 -5.91 -24.12
N GLU A 64 28.61 -7.16 -24.60
CA GLU A 64 28.93 -7.50 -25.99
C GLU A 64 27.97 -6.80 -26.97
N LEU A 65 26.65 -6.87 -26.74
CA LEU A 65 25.63 -6.22 -27.59
C LEU A 65 25.87 -4.71 -27.69
N LYS A 66 26.11 -4.04 -26.57
CA LYS A 66 26.45 -2.62 -26.50
C LYS A 66 27.65 -2.28 -27.38
N ARG A 67 28.70 -3.11 -27.38
CA ARG A 67 29.87 -2.93 -28.27
C ARG A 67 29.50 -2.99 -29.75
N TYR A 68 28.62 -3.91 -30.17
CA TYR A 68 28.16 -3.96 -31.57
C TYR A 68 27.37 -2.71 -31.95
N LEU A 69 26.47 -2.26 -31.07
CA LEU A 69 25.63 -1.08 -31.29
C LEU A 69 26.47 0.21 -31.42
N LEU A 70 27.45 0.41 -30.53
CA LEU A 70 28.34 1.58 -30.57
C LEU A 70 29.14 1.69 -31.88
N HIS A 71 29.54 0.55 -32.45
CA HIS A 71 30.32 0.51 -33.69
C HIS A 71 29.45 0.37 -34.94
N ARG A 72 28.12 0.45 -34.82
CA ARG A 72 27.15 0.26 -35.92
C ARG A 72 27.38 -1.04 -36.70
N LYS A 73 27.83 -2.10 -36.01
CA LYS A 73 28.10 -3.41 -36.60
C LYS A 73 26.83 -4.26 -36.62
N MET A 74 26.75 -5.18 -37.58
CA MET A 74 25.68 -6.19 -37.61
C MET A 74 25.77 -7.08 -36.36
N ILE A 75 24.65 -7.27 -35.66
CA ILE A 75 24.59 -8.08 -34.45
C ILE A 75 24.62 -9.56 -34.85
N PRO A 76 25.56 -10.37 -34.30
CA PRO A 76 25.61 -11.80 -34.60
C PRO A 76 24.35 -12.52 -34.13
N GLY A 77 23.76 -13.37 -34.97
CA GLY A 77 22.57 -14.14 -34.61
C GLY A 77 22.75 -15.03 -33.36
N ARG A 78 23.99 -15.48 -33.08
CA ARG A 78 24.32 -16.21 -31.83
C ARG A 78 24.07 -15.36 -30.58
N LEU A 79 24.42 -14.06 -30.63
CA LEU A 79 24.34 -13.14 -29.50
C LEU A 79 22.88 -12.82 -29.19
N THR A 80 22.08 -12.52 -30.21
CA THR A 80 20.63 -12.32 -30.09
C THR A 80 19.95 -13.55 -29.48
N LYS A 81 20.28 -14.76 -29.97
CA LYS A 81 19.72 -16.01 -29.44
C LYS A 81 20.07 -16.22 -27.97
N SER A 82 21.33 -15.99 -27.58
CA SER A 82 21.75 -16.14 -26.18
C SER A 82 21.04 -15.16 -25.25
N ILE A 83 20.96 -13.87 -25.63
CA ILE A 83 20.26 -12.85 -24.84
C ILE A 83 18.79 -13.20 -24.67
N HIS A 84 18.10 -13.54 -25.75
CA HIS A 84 16.69 -13.95 -25.69
C HIS A 84 16.50 -15.16 -24.79
N LYS A 85 17.34 -16.20 -24.93
CA LYS A 85 17.26 -17.40 -24.11
C LYS A 85 17.43 -17.09 -22.62
N THR A 86 18.43 -16.31 -22.24
CA THR A 86 18.66 -15.97 -20.82
C THR A 86 17.54 -15.08 -20.27
N THR A 87 17.07 -14.10 -21.05
CA THR A 87 15.94 -13.25 -20.66
C THR A 87 14.65 -14.08 -20.48
N GLU A 88 14.42 -15.04 -21.36
CA GLU A 88 13.28 -15.96 -21.28
C GLU A 88 13.35 -16.83 -20.02
N LYS A 89 14.53 -17.35 -19.67
CA LYS A 89 14.74 -18.08 -18.41
C LYS A 89 14.40 -17.21 -17.19
N ILE A 90 14.86 -15.96 -17.14
CA ILE A 90 14.55 -15.03 -16.04
C ILE A 90 13.03 -14.80 -15.95
N LEU A 91 12.35 -14.64 -17.09
CA LEU A 91 10.91 -14.49 -17.12
C LEU A 91 10.19 -15.74 -16.59
N HIS A 92 10.57 -16.94 -17.03
CA HIS A 92 9.98 -18.19 -16.55
C HIS A 92 10.23 -18.41 -15.06
N LEU A 93 11.44 -18.10 -14.58
CA LEU A 93 11.80 -18.13 -13.17
C LEU A 93 10.88 -17.22 -12.34
N LYS A 94 10.70 -15.98 -12.78
CA LYS A 94 9.78 -15.02 -12.13
C LYS A 94 8.35 -15.53 -12.10
N VAL A 95 7.83 -16.06 -13.22
CA VAL A 95 6.47 -16.60 -13.29
C VAL A 95 6.30 -17.82 -12.35
N ALA A 96 7.30 -18.68 -12.26
CA ALA A 96 7.28 -19.83 -11.36
C ALA A 96 7.28 -19.40 -9.88
N TYR A 97 8.12 -18.42 -9.54
CA TYR A 97 8.16 -17.79 -8.22
C TYR A 97 6.81 -17.17 -7.84
N GLU A 98 6.23 -16.34 -8.72
CA GLU A 98 4.93 -15.68 -8.49
C GLU A 98 3.81 -16.72 -8.28
N ARG A 99 3.79 -17.81 -9.06
CA ARG A 99 2.81 -18.90 -8.87
C ARG A 99 2.93 -19.59 -7.52
N ARG A 100 4.17 -19.84 -7.05
CA ARG A 100 4.41 -20.44 -5.73
C ARG A 100 3.98 -19.46 -4.62
N LEU A 101 4.29 -18.18 -4.76
CA LEU A 101 3.89 -17.14 -3.81
C LEU A 101 2.37 -16.95 -3.75
N ASP A 102 1.68 -17.00 -4.89
CA ASP A 102 0.21 -16.97 -4.96
C ASP A 102 -0.43 -18.15 -4.23
N SER A 103 0.19 -19.33 -4.30
CA SER A 103 -0.27 -20.52 -3.57
C SER A 103 -0.17 -20.31 -2.05
N LEU A 104 0.94 -19.75 -1.56
CA LEU A 104 1.11 -19.40 -0.15
C LEU A 104 0.11 -18.33 0.29
N THR A 105 -0.11 -17.32 -0.55
CA THR A 105 -1.08 -16.24 -0.32
C THR A 105 -2.50 -16.78 -0.16
N LYS A 106 -2.91 -17.72 -1.03
CA LYS A 106 -4.21 -18.40 -0.92
C LYS A 106 -4.34 -19.20 0.37
N LYS A 107 -3.28 -19.87 0.81
CA LYS A 107 -3.28 -20.60 2.10
C LYS A 107 -3.50 -19.64 3.27
N VAL A 108 -2.77 -18.52 3.33
CA VAL A 108 -2.98 -17.51 4.39
C VAL A 108 -4.41 -16.96 4.35
N LYS A 109 -4.93 -16.67 3.16
CA LYS A 109 -6.31 -16.19 2.99
C LYS A 109 -7.35 -17.15 3.57
N LEU A 110 -7.14 -18.46 3.42
CA LEU A 110 -8.03 -19.49 3.98
C LEU A 110 -7.89 -19.67 5.50
N LEU A 111 -6.80 -19.20 6.09
CA LEU A 111 -6.59 -19.24 7.55
C LEU A 111 -7.28 -18.08 8.28
N LEU A 112 -7.44 -16.94 7.62
CA LEU A 112 -8.07 -15.76 8.20
C LEU A 112 -9.60 -15.90 8.22
N THR A 113 -10.24 -15.44 9.29
CA THR A 113 -11.70 -15.28 9.30
C THR A 113 -12.12 -14.16 8.35
N PRO A 114 -13.39 -14.10 7.90
CA PRO A 114 -13.89 -12.99 7.10
C PRO A 114 -13.64 -11.62 7.73
N GLU A 115 -13.77 -11.51 9.05
CA GLU A 115 -13.54 -10.28 9.82
C GLU A 115 -12.06 -9.88 9.80
N GLN A 116 -11.16 -10.84 9.98
CA GLN A 116 -9.71 -10.63 9.91
C GLN A 116 -9.27 -10.24 8.50
N TYR A 117 -9.82 -10.90 7.48
CA TYR A 117 -9.54 -10.56 6.08
C TYR A 117 -10.00 -9.15 5.74
N TYR A 118 -11.18 -8.76 6.22
CA TYR A 118 -11.70 -7.40 6.09
C TYR A 118 -10.84 -6.36 6.82
N ALA A 119 -10.37 -6.69 8.02
CA ALA A 119 -9.44 -5.85 8.78
C ALA A 119 -8.12 -5.66 8.01
N LEU A 120 -7.57 -6.74 7.42
CA LEU A 120 -6.38 -6.67 6.58
C LEU A 120 -6.61 -5.80 5.33
N GLU A 121 -7.75 -5.96 4.65
CA GLU A 121 -8.12 -5.16 3.49
C GLU A 121 -8.17 -3.66 3.81
N ARG A 122 -8.63 -3.29 5.00
CA ARG A 122 -8.71 -1.88 5.45
C ARG A 122 -7.47 -1.36 6.16
N TYR A 123 -6.57 -2.25 6.58
CA TYR A 123 -5.37 -1.87 7.31
C TYR A 123 -4.52 -0.83 6.56
N ARG A 124 -4.20 0.27 7.26
CA ARG A 124 -3.28 1.31 6.79
C ARG A 124 -2.03 1.30 7.67
N PRO A 125 -0.83 1.07 7.09
CA PRO A 125 0.40 1.02 7.86
C PRO A 125 0.66 2.35 8.59
N CYS A 126 0.61 2.31 9.92
CA CYS A 126 0.79 3.47 10.79
C CYS A 126 1.82 3.15 11.88
N LEU A 127 2.56 4.19 12.32
CA LEU A 127 3.49 4.08 13.45
C LEU A 127 2.78 4.25 14.78
N ILE A 128 1.81 5.17 14.82
CA ILE A 128 0.99 5.45 15.99
C ILE A 128 -0.45 5.12 15.57
N PRO A 129 -1.05 4.05 16.11
CA PRO A 129 -2.45 3.76 15.85
C PRO A 129 -3.30 4.90 16.45
N PRO A 130 -4.34 5.38 15.75
CA PRO A 130 -5.21 6.38 16.32
C PRO A 130 -5.98 5.80 17.53
N PRO A 131 -6.38 6.66 18.48
CA PRO A 131 -6.80 6.27 19.84
C PRO A 131 -7.96 5.26 19.92
N ASP A 132 -8.72 5.03 18.83
CA ASP A 132 -9.88 4.14 18.79
C ASP A 132 -9.79 3.02 17.72
N GLU A 133 -8.73 2.94 16.90
CA GLU A 133 -8.60 1.90 15.85
C GLU A 133 -7.90 0.61 16.33
N ALA A 134 -7.45 0.58 17.59
CA ALA A 134 -6.81 -0.61 18.16
C ALA A 134 -7.77 -1.81 18.33
N ARG A 135 -9.07 -1.65 18.04
CA ARG A 135 -10.08 -2.70 18.10
C ARG A 135 -10.81 -2.83 16.77
N ILE A 136 -10.77 -4.03 16.20
CA ILE A 136 -11.50 -4.41 14.99
C ILE A 136 -12.99 -4.07 15.17
N GLY A 137 -13.61 -3.47 14.15
CA GLY A 137 -15.07 -3.30 14.08
C GLY A 137 -15.60 -1.87 14.16
N GLN A 138 -14.76 -0.85 14.28
CA GLN A 138 -15.21 0.54 14.14
C GLN A 138 -14.87 1.06 12.73
N SER A 139 -15.89 1.52 12.01
CA SER A 139 -15.71 2.21 10.74
C SER A 139 -14.69 3.35 10.92
N GLU A 140 -13.72 3.46 10.01
CA GLU A 140 -12.84 4.63 9.91
C GLU A 140 -13.71 5.88 10.05
N ARG A 141 -13.67 6.56 11.19
CA ARG A 141 -14.20 7.92 11.27
C ARG A 141 -13.09 8.80 10.71
N PRO A 142 -13.23 9.42 9.53
CA PRO A 142 -12.27 10.40 9.09
C PRO A 142 -12.46 11.68 9.89
N ILE A 143 -11.99 11.65 11.14
CA ILE A 143 -12.13 12.72 12.15
C ILE A 143 -11.75 14.07 11.54
N ARG A 144 -10.66 14.12 10.76
CA ARG A 144 -10.20 15.35 10.10
C ARG A 144 -11.14 15.88 9.00
N ILE A 145 -11.83 15.00 8.27
CA ILE A 145 -12.81 15.41 7.27
C ILE A 145 -14.08 15.90 7.98
N TYR A 146 -14.54 15.19 9.01
CA TYR A 146 -15.65 15.66 9.84
C TYR A 146 -15.36 17.03 10.47
N ASP A 147 -14.16 17.22 11.02
CA ASP A 147 -13.72 18.50 11.59
C ASP A 147 -13.73 19.62 10.54
N LEU A 148 -13.29 19.33 9.31
CA LEU A 148 -13.35 20.28 8.20
C LEU A 148 -14.80 20.66 7.88
N LEU A 149 -15.70 19.68 7.71
CA LEU A 149 -17.10 19.92 7.39
C LEU A 149 -17.79 20.72 8.50
N ASN A 150 -17.60 20.33 9.76
CA ASN A 150 -18.15 21.02 10.94
C ASN A 150 -17.59 22.45 11.07
N ARG A 151 -16.30 22.63 10.83
CA ARG A 151 -15.66 23.95 10.88
C ARG A 151 -16.17 24.87 9.78
N VAL A 152 -16.39 24.35 8.58
CA VAL A 152 -16.93 25.14 7.46
C VAL A 152 -18.36 25.56 7.73
N ARG A 153 -19.19 24.68 8.32
CA ARG A 153 -20.56 25.02 8.73
C ARG A 153 -20.61 26.06 9.84
N SER A 154 -19.84 25.87 10.91
CA SER A 154 -19.86 26.74 12.10
C SER A 154 -19.21 28.11 11.88
N MET A 155 -18.56 28.34 10.74
CA MET A 155 -17.95 29.63 10.43
C MET A 155 -19.00 30.69 10.11
N ASP A 156 -18.76 31.95 10.48
CA ASP A 156 -19.61 33.05 10.03
C ASP A 156 -19.54 33.24 8.51
N SER A 157 -20.65 33.64 7.88
CA SER A 157 -20.74 33.74 6.41
C SER A 157 -19.72 34.70 5.80
N TRP A 158 -19.52 35.87 6.41
CA TRP A 158 -18.52 36.84 5.95
C TRP A 158 -17.10 36.27 6.02
N ARG A 159 -16.81 35.49 7.07
CA ARG A 159 -15.49 34.90 7.30
C ARG A 159 -15.26 33.78 6.30
N TYR A 160 -16.26 32.92 6.11
CA TYR A 160 -16.21 31.82 5.14
C TYR A 160 -15.92 32.34 3.73
N GLN A 161 -16.68 33.32 3.26
CA GLN A 161 -16.48 33.91 1.93
C GLN A 161 -15.04 34.44 1.73
N ARG A 162 -14.46 35.05 2.77
CA ARG A 162 -13.09 35.57 2.71
C ARG A 162 -12.02 34.48 2.68
N VAL A 163 -12.26 33.31 3.27
CA VAL A 163 -11.24 32.26 3.43
C VAL A 163 -11.50 30.98 2.65
N LYS A 164 -12.66 30.82 2.00
CA LYS A 164 -13.08 29.62 1.25
C LYS A 164 -11.96 29.13 0.33
N ASN A 165 -11.51 29.98 -0.59
CA ASN A 165 -10.50 29.61 -1.58
C ASN A 165 -9.19 29.14 -0.92
N LYS A 166 -8.83 29.71 0.23
CA LYS A 166 -7.64 29.30 0.99
C LYS A 166 -7.84 27.95 1.68
N ILE A 167 -9.05 27.65 2.17
CA ILE A 167 -9.39 26.34 2.74
C ILE A 167 -9.33 25.28 1.63
N VAL A 168 -10.02 25.52 0.53
CA VAL A 168 -10.04 24.65 -0.66
C VAL A 168 -8.63 24.38 -1.16
N SER A 169 -7.82 25.42 -1.40
CA SER A 169 -6.44 25.23 -1.89
C SER A 169 -5.62 24.35 -0.97
N ARG A 170 -5.71 24.55 0.36
CA ARG A 170 -4.97 23.74 1.33
C ARG A 170 -5.40 22.28 1.36
N VAL A 171 -6.70 22.02 1.22
CA VAL A 171 -7.23 20.65 1.18
C VAL A 171 -6.75 19.97 -0.10
N VAL A 172 -6.90 20.62 -1.25
CA VAL A 172 -6.46 20.09 -2.55
C VAL A 172 -4.95 19.89 -2.60
N GLU A 173 -4.14 20.81 -2.07
CA GLU A 173 -2.68 20.65 -1.98
C GLU A 173 -2.30 19.39 -1.19
N ARG A 174 -2.95 19.13 -0.06
CA ARG A 174 -2.71 17.89 0.71
C ARG A 174 -3.10 16.64 -0.06
N MET A 175 -4.21 16.69 -0.80
CA MET A 175 -4.64 15.57 -1.64
C MET A 175 -3.63 15.30 -2.75
N MET A 176 -3.15 16.36 -3.42
CA MET A 176 -2.14 16.26 -4.47
C MET A 176 -0.79 15.74 -3.98
N LEU A 177 -0.41 15.98 -2.71
CA LEU A 177 0.80 15.40 -2.11
C LEU A 177 0.72 13.88 -1.95
N HIS A 178 -0.48 13.34 -1.73
CA HIS A 178 -0.71 11.93 -1.47
C HIS A 178 -1.29 11.17 -2.66
N LYS A 179 -1.42 11.82 -3.83
CA LYS A 179 -1.92 11.18 -5.04
C LYS A 179 -0.91 10.14 -5.56
N PRO A 180 -1.38 9.00 -6.10
CA PRO A 180 -0.48 8.07 -6.77
C PRO A 180 0.20 8.71 -7.99
N ARG A 181 1.46 8.37 -8.24
CA ARG A 181 2.30 8.99 -9.29
C ARG A 181 1.72 8.86 -10.71
N TRP A 182 0.92 7.82 -10.97
CA TRP A 182 0.29 7.54 -12.27
C TRP A 182 -1.02 8.29 -12.49
N VAL A 183 -1.54 9.01 -11.49
CA VAL A 183 -2.82 9.71 -11.60
C VAL A 183 -2.57 11.15 -12.01
N GLN A 184 -3.07 11.52 -13.20
CA GLN A 184 -3.19 12.91 -13.60
C GLN A 184 -4.52 13.45 -13.09
N ILE A 185 -4.44 14.53 -12.32
CA ILE A 185 -5.60 15.21 -11.73
C ILE A 185 -5.46 16.66 -12.14
N ASP A 186 -6.50 17.20 -12.75
CA ASP A 186 -6.61 18.64 -12.98
C ASP A 186 -6.85 19.32 -11.63
N LYS A 187 -5.86 20.11 -11.21
CA LYS A 187 -5.89 20.78 -9.91
C LYS A 187 -7.00 21.82 -9.85
N ASP A 188 -7.26 22.52 -10.94
CA ASP A 188 -8.22 23.64 -10.96
C ASP A 188 -9.64 23.09 -10.93
N GLN A 189 -9.89 22.01 -11.69
CA GLN A 189 -11.16 21.26 -11.61
C GLN A 189 -11.39 20.72 -10.18
N LEU A 190 -10.39 20.09 -9.57
CA LEU A 190 -10.52 19.56 -8.21
C LEU A 190 -10.76 20.67 -7.17
N GLN A 191 -10.17 21.85 -7.36
CA GLN A 191 -10.46 23.01 -6.51
C GLN A 191 -11.91 23.48 -6.66
N GLN A 192 -12.43 23.51 -7.88
CA GLN A 192 -13.82 23.87 -8.12
C GLN A 192 -14.78 22.87 -7.46
N GLU A 193 -14.62 21.57 -7.72
CA GLU A 193 -15.47 20.51 -7.17
C GLU A 193 -15.44 20.49 -5.63
N MET A 194 -14.26 20.65 -5.03
CA MET A 194 -14.12 20.78 -3.58
C MET A 194 -14.81 22.04 -3.05
N GLY A 195 -14.69 23.16 -3.77
CA GLY A 195 -15.33 24.41 -3.41
C GLY A 195 -16.86 24.33 -3.44
N ASP A 196 -17.41 23.64 -4.43
CA ASP A 196 -18.86 23.44 -4.59
C ASP A 196 -19.39 22.49 -3.51
N LEU A 197 -18.67 21.42 -3.21
CA LEU A 197 -19.01 20.49 -2.13
C LEU A 197 -19.05 21.20 -0.76
N LEU A 198 -18.09 22.07 -0.47
CA LEU A 198 -18.08 22.84 0.79
C LEU A 198 -19.22 23.85 0.89
N ASP A 199 -19.63 24.44 -0.24
CA ASP A 199 -20.80 25.33 -0.27
C ASP A 199 -22.10 24.55 -0.05
N GLU A 200 -22.23 23.38 -0.67
CA GLU A 200 -23.37 22.48 -0.46
C GLU A 200 -23.47 22.08 1.02
N VAL A 201 -22.36 21.60 1.60
CA VAL A 201 -22.29 21.21 3.02
C VAL A 201 -22.69 22.36 3.94
N ARG A 202 -22.28 23.59 3.61
CA ARG A 202 -22.61 24.78 4.41
C ARG A 202 -24.09 25.16 4.29
N GLY A 203 -24.70 24.96 3.14
CA GLY A 203 -26.10 25.31 2.86
C GLY A 203 -27.13 24.40 3.53
N LEU A 204 -26.74 23.22 4.02
CA LEU A 204 -27.66 22.27 4.64
C LEU A 204 -28.15 22.70 6.03
N GLY A 205 -29.36 22.29 6.40
CA GLY A 205 -29.79 22.32 7.80
C GLY A 205 -29.04 21.30 8.65
N ASP A 206 -29.09 21.43 9.98
CA ASP A 206 -28.37 20.51 10.89
C ASP A 206 -28.86 19.07 10.78
N VAL A 207 -30.17 18.88 10.57
CA VAL A 207 -30.78 17.56 10.37
C VAL A 207 -30.29 16.93 9.06
N ASP A 208 -30.34 17.68 7.96
CA ASP A 208 -29.91 17.18 6.64
C ASP A 208 -28.41 16.90 6.62
N PHE A 209 -27.62 17.76 7.28
CA PHE A 209 -26.20 17.55 7.42
C PHE A 209 -25.92 16.26 8.20
N ALA A 210 -26.57 16.02 9.34
CA ALA A 210 -26.37 14.82 10.13
C ALA A 210 -26.63 13.53 9.33
N VAL A 211 -27.63 13.54 8.43
CA VAL A 211 -27.96 12.40 7.57
C VAL A 211 -26.97 12.24 6.41
N LYS A 212 -26.58 13.34 5.74
CA LYS A 212 -25.75 13.29 4.52
C LYS A 212 -24.24 13.32 4.79
N ARG A 213 -23.81 13.59 6.03
CA ARG A 213 -22.41 13.81 6.41
C ARG A 213 -21.47 12.72 5.91
N ASP A 214 -21.87 11.46 6.05
CA ASP A 214 -21.04 10.32 5.68
C ASP A 214 -20.90 10.21 4.15
N GLY A 215 -21.95 10.59 3.40
CA GLY A 215 -21.88 10.70 1.94
C GLY A 215 -20.88 11.77 1.47
N PHE A 216 -20.82 12.93 2.13
CA PHE A 216 -19.82 13.97 1.82
C PHE A 216 -18.40 13.53 2.13
N VAL A 217 -18.23 12.78 3.21
CA VAL A 217 -16.96 12.15 3.53
C VAL A 217 -16.51 11.22 2.40
N ASP A 218 -17.40 10.38 1.90
CA ASP A 218 -17.09 9.44 0.82
C ASP A 218 -16.81 10.16 -0.50
N GLN A 219 -17.55 11.23 -0.81
CA GLN A 219 -17.25 12.10 -1.95
C GLN A 219 -15.84 12.72 -1.85
N ILE A 220 -15.47 13.27 -0.68
CA ILE A 220 -14.13 13.82 -0.46
C ILE A 220 -13.05 12.73 -0.60
N LYS A 221 -13.30 11.52 -0.10
CA LYS A 221 -12.38 10.38 -0.28
C LYS A 221 -12.29 9.96 -1.76
N GLY A 222 -13.37 10.07 -2.52
CA GLY A 222 -13.48 9.68 -3.92
C GLY A 222 -12.75 10.59 -4.91
N PHE A 223 -12.43 11.83 -4.53
CA PHE A 223 -11.65 12.75 -5.38
C PHE A 223 -10.23 12.26 -5.71
N LEU A 224 -9.67 11.35 -4.90
CA LEU A 224 -8.46 10.63 -5.25
C LEU A 224 -8.80 9.16 -5.45
N PRO A 225 -8.33 8.52 -6.54
CA PRO A 225 -8.41 7.08 -6.64
C PRO A 225 -7.60 6.48 -5.48
N GLN A 226 -8.27 5.73 -4.61
CA GLN A 226 -7.58 4.88 -3.65
C GLN A 226 -6.83 3.83 -4.45
N PRO A 227 -5.54 3.57 -4.17
CA PRO A 227 -4.86 2.45 -4.80
C PRO A 227 -5.63 1.19 -4.39
N ASP A 228 -6.19 0.49 -5.39
CA ASP A 228 -6.79 -0.83 -5.23
C ASP A 228 -5.66 -1.84 -4.96
N ILE A 229 -5.09 -1.75 -3.75
CA ILE A 229 -4.15 -2.75 -3.26
C ILE A 229 -5.01 -3.93 -2.86
N LYS A 230 -5.22 -4.85 -3.81
CA LYS A 230 -5.86 -6.14 -3.56
C LYS A 230 -5.29 -6.73 -2.27
N SER A 231 -6.14 -7.21 -1.38
CA SER A 231 -5.75 -7.73 -0.06
C SER A 231 -4.68 -8.83 -0.14
N ASP A 232 -4.61 -9.54 -1.27
CA ASP A 232 -3.58 -10.53 -1.58
C ASP A 232 -2.16 -9.92 -1.56
N HIS A 233 -1.99 -8.68 -2.03
CA HIS A 233 -0.71 -7.97 -1.94
C HIS A 233 -0.35 -7.61 -0.48
N LYS A 234 -1.35 -7.33 0.37
CA LYS A 234 -1.12 -7.08 1.80
C LYS A 234 -0.73 -8.36 2.54
N ILE A 235 -1.29 -9.52 2.15
CA ILE A 235 -0.84 -10.82 2.66
C ILE A 235 0.64 -11.02 2.34
N VAL A 236 1.05 -10.86 1.08
CA VAL A 236 2.46 -10.99 0.69
C VAL A 236 3.35 -10.02 1.45
N LYS A 237 2.94 -8.75 1.51
CA LYS A 237 3.74 -7.66 2.08
C LYS A 237 3.89 -7.73 3.60
N PHE A 238 2.89 -8.23 4.32
CA PHE A 238 2.88 -8.22 5.78
C PHE A 238 2.93 -9.63 6.36
N LEU A 239 1.98 -10.49 5.98
CA LEU A 239 1.81 -11.82 6.60
C LEU A 239 2.77 -12.89 6.06
N LEU A 240 3.36 -12.67 4.89
CA LEU A 240 4.44 -13.49 4.35
C LEU A 240 5.79 -12.77 4.38
N ALA A 241 5.93 -11.66 5.10
CA ALA A 241 7.21 -10.95 5.22
C ALA A 241 8.16 -11.70 6.18
N PRO A 242 9.48 -11.77 5.93
CA PRO A 242 10.41 -12.49 6.80
C PRO A 242 10.41 -11.92 8.22
N GLU A 243 10.21 -10.61 8.36
CA GLU A 243 10.19 -9.92 9.66
C GLU A 243 9.04 -10.39 10.56
N ILE A 244 7.96 -10.94 10.00
CA ILE A 244 6.82 -11.42 10.78
C ILE A 244 7.13 -12.72 11.53
N VAL A 245 8.08 -13.53 11.03
CA VAL A 245 8.42 -14.83 11.63
C VAL A 245 8.91 -14.65 13.07
N GLY A 246 9.79 -13.67 13.28
CA GLY A 246 10.29 -13.33 14.62
C GLY A 246 9.20 -12.79 15.54
N LEU A 247 8.27 -11.98 15.01
CA LEU A 247 7.19 -11.37 15.78
C LEU A 247 6.15 -12.38 16.24
N LEU A 248 5.75 -13.31 15.36
CA LEU A 248 4.78 -14.36 15.68
C LEU A 248 5.29 -15.33 16.75
N LYS A 249 6.61 -15.52 16.84
CA LYS A 249 7.27 -16.39 17.84
C LYS A 249 7.46 -15.74 19.22
N ARG A 250 7.40 -14.41 19.33
CA ARG A 250 7.76 -13.69 20.59
C ARG A 250 6.64 -13.67 21.64
N GLU A 251 5.38 -13.90 21.28
CA GLU A 251 4.25 -13.79 22.23
C GLU A 251 3.92 -15.06 23.04
N TYR A 252 4.81 -16.06 23.09
CA TYR A 252 4.67 -17.22 23.99
C TYR A 252 4.98 -16.93 25.48
N GLN A 253 4.98 -15.66 25.91
CA GLN A 253 5.38 -15.27 27.26
C GLN A 253 4.43 -14.26 27.92
N TYR A 254 3.15 -14.61 28.08
CA TYR A 254 2.33 -14.09 29.17
C TYR A 254 1.31 -15.12 29.63
#